data_AF-A0A5C1NFS3-F1
#
_entry.id   AF-A0A5C1NFS3-F1
#
_cell.length_a   1.000
_cell.length_b   1.000
_cell.length_c   1.000
_cell.angle_alpha   90.00
_cell.angle_beta   90.00
_cell.angle_gamma   90.00
#
_symmetry.space_group_name_H-M   'P 1'
#
loop_
_entity.id
_entity.type
_entity.pdbx_description
1 polymer ?
#
loop_
_entity_poly.entity_id
_entity_poly.type
_entity_poly.pdbx_seq_one_letter_code
_entity_poly.pdbx_strand_id
1 'polypeptide(L)'
;MPAPSSPAPSHHGQHHRRILLKALFSLVLLMLVAISWWDAVDHTAQRHVESATTQALVAYAAARGLNAGISVLQSSEVGLSLGAGVSTRPFEILDPFNDLVEQYADIMMLAIGSLVGQNLLLEISATPFFKATLSITALLLLASVWLHPRSARWCWKLFVLVCLPRFLVLITLLLNTLVSQAFLDEPTERNMAQVNILAEEVQTSAAAPSADHLTAKERERLEDEITQLTTQRREVRDDLVEVNQRLTVARNLVTQSRARIAMIKADMSLSDLLNPFHTEPRLEELEARLARQSEDLETATEEHQAQLAELARLDKQRESVRRHLAGEDQGFIDRLGDKLSTLSSTIDTEAIQARIESGTSAVLHLMALFVFQTLIFPLGILWLTIKLFRVLFAVRPIPLLPQDQPPERLSIS
;
A
#
# COMPACT_ATOMS: atom_id res chain seq x y z
N MET A 1 -67.39 -42.97 23.66
CA MET A 1 -66.84 -41.61 23.43
C MET A 1 -65.53 -41.72 22.68
N PRO A 2 -65.46 -41.44 21.38
CA PRO A 2 -64.20 -41.28 20.69
C PRO A 2 -63.74 -39.81 20.80
N ALA A 3 -62.45 -39.60 21.06
CA ALA A 3 -61.82 -38.29 21.20
C ALA A 3 -61.84 -37.51 19.86
N PRO A 4 -61.99 -36.17 19.88
CA PRO A 4 -61.91 -35.36 18.67
C PRO A 4 -60.47 -35.34 18.15
N SER A 5 -60.33 -35.68 16.87
CA SER A 5 -59.08 -35.59 16.12
C SER A 5 -58.57 -34.15 16.07
N SER A 6 -57.30 -33.96 16.42
CA SER A 6 -56.59 -32.68 16.28
C SER A 6 -56.68 -32.16 14.83
N PRO A 7 -56.98 -30.87 14.60
CA PRO A 7 -57.05 -30.33 13.25
C PRO A 7 -55.65 -30.33 12.62
N ALA A 8 -55.51 -31.01 11.49
CA ALA A 8 -54.29 -30.97 10.68
C ALA A 8 -54.00 -29.52 10.23
N PRO A 9 -52.72 -29.09 10.20
CA PRO A 9 -52.36 -27.73 9.79
C PRO A 9 -52.82 -27.47 8.36
N SER A 10 -53.54 -26.36 8.16
CA SER A 10 -54.14 -26.00 6.88
C SER A 10 -53.10 -25.82 5.76
N HIS A 11 -53.31 -26.51 4.63
CA HIS A 11 -52.41 -26.49 3.46
C HIS A 11 -52.10 -25.09 2.90
N HIS A 12 -52.97 -24.10 3.13
CA HIS A 12 -52.80 -22.72 2.66
C HIS A 12 -51.65 -21.99 3.38
N GLY A 13 -51.45 -22.20 4.69
CA GLY A 13 -50.38 -21.56 5.44
C GLY A 13 -48.98 -22.05 5.03
N GLN A 14 -48.89 -23.32 4.61
CA GLN A 14 -47.61 -23.89 4.18
C GLN A 14 -47.17 -23.35 2.81
N HIS A 15 -48.08 -23.16 1.86
CA HIS A 15 -47.73 -22.62 0.54
C HIS A 15 -47.28 -21.15 0.62
N HIS A 16 -47.98 -20.33 1.41
CA HIS A 16 -47.64 -18.92 1.61
C HIS A 16 -46.26 -18.75 2.28
N ARG A 17 -45.98 -19.56 3.32
CA ARG A 17 -44.66 -19.56 3.98
C ARG A 17 -43.52 -19.92 3.03
N ARG A 18 -43.73 -20.86 2.10
CA ARG A 18 -42.72 -21.26 1.11
C ARG A 18 -42.41 -20.14 0.11
N ILE A 19 -43.42 -19.40 -0.34
CA ILE A 19 -43.24 -18.26 -1.25
C ILE A 19 -42.50 -17.12 -0.53
N LEU A 20 -42.91 -16.80 0.70
CA LEU A 20 -42.25 -15.76 1.50
C LEU A 20 -40.76 -16.08 1.75
N LEU A 21 -40.43 -17.32 2.08
CA LEU A 21 -39.04 -17.75 2.27
C LEU A 21 -38.21 -17.64 0.97
N LYS A 22 -38.78 -18.03 -0.18
CA LYS A 22 -38.12 -17.86 -1.48
C LYS A 22 -37.90 -16.40 -1.83
N ALA A 23 -38.91 -15.55 -1.58
CA ALA A 23 -38.81 -14.11 -1.82
C ALA A 23 -37.75 -13.46 -0.93
N LEU A 24 -37.70 -13.82 0.36
CA LEU A 24 -36.67 -13.35 1.29
C LEU A 24 -35.26 -13.78 0.84
N PHE A 25 -35.09 -15.04 0.42
CA PHE A 25 -33.82 -15.53 -0.10
C PHE A 25 -33.39 -14.79 -1.37
N SER A 26 -34.31 -14.57 -2.31
CA SER A 26 -34.05 -13.76 -3.51
C SER A 26 -33.69 -12.31 -3.18
N LEU A 27 -34.33 -11.71 -2.17
CA LEU A 27 -34.01 -10.36 -1.68
C LEU A 27 -32.58 -10.30 -1.12
N VAL A 28 -32.18 -11.26 -0.28
CA VAL A 28 -30.82 -11.33 0.27
C VAL A 28 -29.78 -11.51 -0.84
N LEU A 29 -30.07 -12.35 -1.84
CA LEU A 29 -29.19 -12.57 -2.98
C LEU A 29 -29.01 -11.27 -3.80
N LEU A 30 -30.10 -10.56 -4.07
CA LEU A 30 -30.07 -9.26 -4.74
C LEU A 30 -29.31 -8.21 -3.93
N MET A 31 -29.47 -8.18 -2.61
CA MET A 31 -28.73 -7.29 -1.72
C MET A 31 -27.22 -7.57 -1.76
N LEU A 32 -26.81 -8.84 -1.74
CA LEU A 32 -25.40 -9.24 -1.88
C LEU A 32 -24.83 -8.77 -3.22
N VAL A 33 -25.56 -8.99 -4.32
CA VAL A 33 -25.13 -8.49 -5.65
C VAL A 33 -25.04 -6.97 -5.64
N ALA A 34 -26.03 -6.25 -5.10
CA ALA A 34 -26.00 -4.80 -5.01
C ALA A 34 -24.79 -4.28 -4.22
N ILE A 35 -24.48 -4.87 -3.06
CA ILE A 35 -23.30 -4.53 -2.27
C ILE A 35 -22.01 -4.82 -3.05
N SER A 36 -21.98 -5.92 -3.82
CA SER A 36 -20.84 -6.28 -4.68
C SER A 36 -20.60 -5.29 -5.84
N TRP A 37 -21.59 -4.49 -6.22
CA TRP A 37 -21.44 -3.43 -7.22
C TRP A 37 -21.26 -2.05 -6.57
N TRP A 38 -21.32 -1.96 -5.24
CA TRP A 38 -21.18 -0.71 -4.51
C TRP A 38 -19.71 -0.40 -4.25
N ASP A 39 -19.10 0.37 -5.16
CA ASP A 39 -17.66 0.69 -5.10
C ASP A 39 -17.25 1.42 -3.81
N ALA A 40 -18.16 2.13 -3.12
CA ALA A 40 -17.78 2.85 -1.90
C ALA A 40 -17.38 1.94 -0.72
N VAL A 41 -17.89 0.70 -0.66
CA VAL A 41 -17.50 -0.24 0.40
C VAL A 41 -16.07 -0.72 0.13
N ASP A 42 -15.78 -1.09 -1.12
CA ASP A 42 -14.46 -1.51 -1.56
C ASP A 42 -13.43 -0.37 -1.33
N HIS A 43 -13.75 0.87 -1.70
CA HIS A 43 -12.88 2.02 -1.45
C HIS A 43 -12.64 2.34 0.03
N THR A 44 -13.61 2.07 0.90
CA THR A 44 -13.43 2.30 2.34
C THR A 44 -12.50 1.25 2.94
N ALA A 45 -12.67 0.00 2.53
CA ALA A 45 -11.81 -1.11 2.91
C ALA A 45 -10.36 -0.86 2.42
N GLN A 46 -10.21 -0.47 1.17
CA GLN A 46 -8.91 -0.21 0.55
C GLN A 46 -8.15 0.94 1.24
N ARG A 47 -8.82 2.07 1.53
CA ARG A 47 -8.21 3.20 2.25
C ARG A 47 -7.68 2.81 3.62
N HIS A 48 -8.37 1.93 4.34
CA HIS A 48 -7.90 1.46 5.64
C HIS A 48 -6.60 0.64 5.52
N VAL A 49 -6.53 -0.29 4.58
CA VAL A 49 -5.32 -1.09 4.36
C VAL A 49 -4.16 -0.25 3.84
N GLU A 50 -4.42 0.72 2.96
CA GLU A 50 -3.41 1.67 2.48
C GLU A 50 -2.85 2.50 3.64
N SER A 51 -3.71 3.06 4.49
CA SER A 51 -3.29 3.81 5.69
C SER A 51 -2.47 2.95 6.64
N ALA A 52 -2.93 1.73 6.94
CA ALA A 52 -2.21 0.79 7.80
C ALA A 52 -0.86 0.39 7.20
N THR A 53 -0.76 0.25 5.87
CA THR A 53 0.48 -0.04 5.16
C THR A 53 1.46 1.12 5.26
N THR A 54 1.01 2.36 5.06
CA THR A 54 1.84 3.56 5.22
C THR A 54 2.35 3.70 6.65
N GLN A 55 1.49 3.49 7.64
CA GLN A 55 1.88 3.53 9.05
C GLN A 55 2.93 2.45 9.35
N ALA A 56 2.71 1.21 8.90
CA ALA A 56 3.67 0.11 9.06
C ALA A 56 5.02 0.41 8.38
N LEU A 57 5.02 1.00 7.17
CA LEU A 57 6.24 1.39 6.46
C LEU A 57 7.05 2.44 7.22
N VAL A 58 6.38 3.49 7.72
CA VAL A 58 7.05 4.55 8.50
C VAL A 58 7.58 3.98 9.82
N ALA A 59 6.81 3.14 10.49
CA ALA A 59 7.21 2.44 11.70
C ALA A 59 8.44 1.54 11.48
N TYR A 60 8.46 0.79 10.38
CA TYR A 60 9.58 -0.04 9.98
C TYR A 60 10.84 0.80 9.70
N ALA A 61 10.70 1.89 8.97
CA ALA A 61 11.81 2.80 8.68
C ALA A 61 12.38 3.43 9.96
N ALA A 62 11.51 3.86 10.88
CA ALA A 62 11.91 4.40 12.17
C ALA A 62 12.66 3.36 13.03
N ALA A 63 12.15 2.13 13.11
CA ALA A 63 12.81 1.03 13.81
C ALA A 63 14.18 0.72 13.21
N ARG A 64 14.29 0.65 11.88
CA ARG A 64 15.55 0.36 11.19
C ARG A 64 16.56 1.49 11.37
N GLY A 65 16.10 2.73 11.33
CA GLY A 65 16.94 3.90 11.59
C GLY A 65 17.41 3.98 13.04
N LEU A 66 16.55 3.64 13.99
CA LEU A 66 16.90 3.54 15.41
C LEU A 66 17.94 2.44 15.65
N ASN A 67 17.74 1.23 15.11
CA ASN A 67 18.71 0.13 15.17
C ASN A 67 20.07 0.51 14.55
N ALA A 68 20.05 1.18 13.39
CA ALA A 68 21.28 1.65 12.75
C ALA A 68 22.03 2.69 13.59
N GLY A 69 21.32 3.67 14.16
CA GLY A 69 21.96 4.70 14.97
C GLY A 69 22.50 4.18 16.30
N ILE A 70 21.80 3.24 16.97
CA ILE A 70 22.31 2.58 18.18
C ILE A 70 23.59 1.78 17.86
N SER A 71 23.58 1.02 16.75
CA SER A 71 24.75 0.24 16.32
C SER A 71 25.98 1.11 16.02
N VAL A 72 25.79 2.28 15.41
CA VAL A 72 26.88 3.25 15.18
C VAL A 72 27.46 3.77 16.50
N LEU A 73 26.61 4.15 17.45
CA LEU A 73 27.04 4.62 18.77
C LEU A 73 27.82 3.56 19.54
N GLN A 74 27.38 2.30 19.52
CA GLN A 74 28.08 1.17 20.13
C GLN A 74 29.44 0.89 19.46
N SER A 75 29.53 1.03 18.13
CA SER A 75 30.78 0.81 17.39
C SER A 75 31.85 1.89 17.64
N SER A 76 31.42 3.12 17.99
CA SER A 76 32.31 4.26 18.26
C SER A 76 33.09 4.13 19.57
N GLU A 77 32.66 3.25 20.49
CA GLU A 77 33.29 3.08 21.82
C GLU A 77 34.53 2.19 21.81
N VAL A 78 34.66 1.35 20.79
CA VAL A 78 35.75 0.36 20.69
C VAL A 78 37.12 1.06 20.57
N GLY A 79 37.16 2.32 20.16
CA GLY A 79 38.39 3.14 20.06
C GLY A 79 38.84 3.85 21.33
N LEU A 80 37.99 3.98 22.37
CA LEU A 80 38.25 4.83 23.55
C LEU A 80 38.66 4.05 24.82
N SER A 81 38.83 2.73 24.74
CA SER A 81 39.06 1.85 25.92
C SER A 81 40.54 1.63 26.32
N LEU A 82 41.49 2.36 25.72
CA LEU A 82 42.92 2.24 26.04
C LEU A 82 43.35 3.25 27.12
N GLY A 83 43.26 2.90 28.41
CA GLY A 83 44.07 3.63 29.41
C GLY A 83 43.81 3.46 30.91
N ALA A 84 42.60 3.16 31.38
CA ALA A 84 42.32 3.03 32.81
C ALA A 84 41.23 1.98 33.05
N GLY A 85 41.55 0.96 33.85
CA GLY A 85 40.80 -0.29 33.94
C GLY A 85 39.47 -0.22 34.71
N VAL A 86 38.52 0.53 34.18
CA VAL A 86 37.09 0.36 34.46
C VAL A 86 36.39 0.23 33.12
N SER A 87 36.37 -0.99 32.58
CA SER A 87 35.69 -1.35 31.34
C SER A 87 34.19 -1.52 31.60
N THR A 88 33.46 -0.42 31.76
CA THR A 88 32.00 -0.46 31.71
C THR A 88 31.59 0.15 30.38
N ARG A 89 31.21 -0.67 29.40
CA ARG A 89 30.65 -0.20 28.13
C ARG A 89 29.29 0.46 28.44
N PRO A 90 29.20 1.80 28.51
CA PRO A 90 27.99 2.44 29.02
C PRO A 90 26.79 2.23 28.09
N PHE A 91 27.01 1.84 26.83
CA PHE A 91 25.96 1.59 25.84
C PHE A 91 25.60 0.10 25.67
N GLU A 92 26.29 -0.84 26.35
CA GLU A 92 25.89 -2.26 26.42
C GLU A 92 24.60 -2.42 27.25
N ILE A 93 24.26 -1.46 28.12
CA ILE A 93 22.97 -1.40 28.81
C ILE A 93 21.78 -1.19 27.87
N LEU A 94 22.03 -0.71 26.63
CA LEU A 94 21.01 -0.49 25.62
C LEU A 94 20.68 -1.76 24.83
N ASP A 95 21.45 -2.83 24.96
CA ASP A 95 21.27 -4.07 24.18
C ASP A 95 19.85 -4.64 24.27
N PRO A 96 19.20 -4.75 25.45
CA PRO A 96 17.84 -5.28 25.54
C PRO A 96 16.82 -4.44 24.76
N PHE A 97 17.04 -3.12 24.68
CA PHE A 97 16.18 -2.24 23.90
C PHE A 97 16.47 -2.36 22.41
N ASN A 98 17.75 -2.45 22.02
CA ASN A 98 18.15 -2.67 20.63
C ASN A 98 17.53 -3.97 20.07
N ASP A 99 17.60 -5.07 20.83
CA ASP A 99 17.01 -6.36 20.45
C ASP A 99 15.48 -6.28 20.25
N LEU A 100 14.78 -5.46 21.05
CA LEU A 100 13.35 -5.22 20.89
C LEU A 100 13.05 -4.41 19.64
N VAL A 101 13.87 -3.41 19.32
CA VAL A 101 13.74 -2.61 18.10
C VAL A 101 13.98 -3.48 16.86
N GLU A 102 14.93 -4.41 16.91
CA GLU A 102 15.16 -5.39 15.84
C GLU A 102 13.96 -6.31 15.63
N GLN A 103 13.45 -6.94 16.70
CA GLN A 103 12.26 -7.80 16.64
C GLN A 103 11.03 -7.03 16.13
N TYR A 104 10.88 -5.78 16.57
CA TYR A 104 9.82 -4.92 16.11
C TYR A 104 9.91 -4.63 14.61
N ALA A 105 11.11 -4.35 14.09
CA ALA A 105 11.31 -4.15 12.66
C ALA A 105 10.96 -5.41 11.85
N ASP A 106 11.38 -6.59 12.31
CA ASP A 106 11.06 -7.87 11.67
C ASP A 106 9.56 -8.15 11.63
N ILE A 107 8.86 -7.88 12.74
CA ILE A 107 7.40 -8.02 12.82
C ILE A 107 6.71 -7.02 11.90
N MET A 108 7.21 -5.79 11.82
CA MET A 108 6.64 -4.79 10.92
C MET A 108 6.81 -5.19 9.45
N MET A 109 7.94 -5.79 9.09
CA MET A 109 8.17 -6.34 7.75
C MET A 109 7.13 -7.42 7.40
N LEU A 110 6.85 -8.33 8.33
CA LEU A 110 5.78 -9.34 8.17
C LEU A 110 4.39 -8.69 8.05
N ALA A 111 4.11 -7.67 8.85
CA ALA A 111 2.85 -6.92 8.83
C ALA A 111 2.64 -6.22 7.47
N ILE A 112 3.67 -5.56 6.94
CA ILE A 112 3.66 -4.93 5.61
C ILE A 112 3.35 -5.98 4.54
N GLY A 113 4.04 -7.13 4.57
CA GLY A 113 3.79 -8.23 3.63
C GLY A 113 2.34 -8.73 3.69
N SER A 114 1.78 -8.88 4.89
CA SER A 114 0.37 -9.26 5.10
C SER A 114 -0.59 -8.21 4.54
N LEU A 115 -0.38 -6.93 4.84
CA LEU A 115 -1.24 -5.82 4.42
C LEU A 115 -1.24 -5.64 2.89
N VAL A 116 -0.07 -5.67 2.26
CA VAL A 116 0.05 -5.61 0.79
C VAL A 116 -0.64 -6.83 0.16
N GLY A 117 -0.47 -8.02 0.73
CA GLY A 117 -1.18 -9.22 0.30
C GLY A 117 -2.70 -9.07 0.40
N GLN A 118 -3.21 -8.52 1.51
CA GLN A 118 -4.64 -8.25 1.69
C GLN A 118 -5.16 -7.24 0.65
N ASN A 119 -4.39 -6.19 0.36
CA ASN A 119 -4.73 -5.21 -0.67
C ASN A 119 -4.85 -5.85 -2.05
N LEU A 120 -3.89 -6.70 -2.42
CA LEU A 120 -3.91 -7.44 -3.69
C LEU A 120 -5.13 -8.38 -3.78
N LEU A 121 -5.46 -9.07 -2.69
CA LEU A 121 -6.65 -9.93 -2.63
C LEU A 121 -7.95 -9.13 -2.85
N LEU A 122 -8.05 -7.94 -2.27
CA LEU A 122 -9.19 -7.05 -2.47
C LEU A 122 -9.28 -6.58 -3.92
N GLU A 123 -8.17 -6.09 -4.48
CA GLU A 123 -8.11 -5.59 -5.84
C GLU A 123 -8.50 -6.66 -6.86
N ILE A 124 -7.97 -7.89 -6.72
CA ILE A 124 -8.35 -9.04 -7.54
C ILE A 124 -9.87 -9.31 -7.42
N SER A 125 -10.42 -9.29 -6.20
CA SER A 125 -11.84 -9.57 -5.96
C SER A 125 -12.77 -8.45 -6.46
N ALA A 126 -12.28 -7.22 -6.54
CA ALA A 126 -13.00 -6.03 -6.98
C ALA A 126 -13.05 -5.89 -8.52
N THR A 127 -12.27 -6.70 -9.25
CA THR A 127 -12.27 -6.69 -10.71
C THR A 127 -13.67 -6.92 -11.31
N PRO A 128 -13.97 -6.30 -12.48
CA PRO A 128 -15.25 -6.48 -13.15
C PRO A 128 -15.52 -7.95 -13.51
N PHE A 129 -14.48 -8.75 -13.76
CA PHE A 129 -14.58 -10.18 -13.98
C PHE A 129 -15.20 -10.93 -12.79
N PHE A 130 -14.73 -10.66 -11.57
CA PHE A 130 -15.31 -11.25 -10.35
C PHE A 130 -16.74 -10.75 -10.10
N LYS A 131 -17.00 -9.44 -10.29
CA LYS A 131 -18.35 -8.84 -10.18
C LYS A 131 -19.35 -9.49 -11.16
N ALA A 132 -18.95 -9.69 -12.41
CA ALA A 132 -19.76 -10.35 -13.43
C ALA A 132 -20.00 -11.83 -13.11
N THR A 133 -18.96 -12.58 -12.74
CA THR A 133 -19.07 -14.01 -12.39
C THR A 133 -20.01 -14.22 -11.20
N LEU A 134 -19.92 -13.37 -10.17
CA LEU A 134 -20.83 -13.39 -9.02
C LEU A 134 -22.28 -13.11 -9.45
N SER A 135 -22.48 -12.11 -10.32
CA SER A 135 -23.82 -11.74 -10.81
C SER A 135 -24.45 -12.85 -11.66
N ILE A 136 -23.68 -13.49 -12.54
CA ILE A 136 -24.13 -14.61 -13.38
C ILE A 136 -24.50 -15.82 -12.51
N THR A 137 -23.65 -16.19 -11.54
CA THR A 137 -23.92 -17.31 -10.65
C THR A 137 -25.11 -17.04 -9.73
N ALA A 138 -25.33 -15.79 -9.31
CA ALA A 138 -26.54 -15.36 -8.59
C ALA A 138 -27.80 -15.50 -9.46
N LEU A 139 -27.75 -15.03 -10.71
CA LEU A 139 -28.89 -15.12 -11.63
C LEU A 139 -29.26 -16.58 -11.93
N LEU A 140 -28.27 -17.44 -12.18
CA LEU A 140 -28.46 -18.88 -12.38
C LEU A 140 -29.09 -19.55 -11.15
N LEU A 141 -28.64 -19.18 -9.94
CA LEU A 141 -29.23 -19.67 -8.70
C LEU A 141 -30.67 -19.20 -8.53
N LEU A 142 -30.96 -17.93 -8.82
CA LEU A 142 -32.31 -17.37 -8.75
C LEU A 142 -33.24 -18.09 -9.75
N ALA A 143 -32.86 -18.23 -11.01
CA ALA A 143 -33.61 -18.96 -12.02
C ALA A 143 -33.85 -20.43 -11.60
N SER A 144 -32.84 -21.09 -11.02
CA SER A 144 -32.96 -22.48 -10.57
C SER A 144 -33.94 -22.65 -9.40
N VAL A 145 -33.99 -21.72 -8.44
CA VAL A 145 -34.93 -21.75 -7.30
C VAL A 145 -36.40 -21.63 -7.73
N TRP A 146 -36.66 -20.91 -8.83
CA TRP A 146 -38.00 -20.65 -9.35
C TRP A 146 -38.43 -21.64 -10.44
N LEU A 147 -37.55 -22.03 -11.36
CA LEU A 147 -37.90 -22.90 -12.50
C LEU A 147 -37.57 -24.39 -12.28
N HIS A 148 -36.42 -24.73 -11.67
CA HIS A 148 -35.91 -26.11 -11.62
C HIS A 148 -35.22 -26.45 -10.28
N PRO A 149 -35.95 -26.89 -9.25
CA PRO A 149 -35.41 -27.05 -7.89
C PRO A 149 -34.37 -28.16 -7.72
N ARG A 150 -34.19 -29.04 -8.72
CA ARG A 150 -33.17 -30.10 -8.71
C ARG A 150 -31.76 -29.56 -8.95
N SER A 151 -31.58 -28.55 -9.82
CA SER A 151 -30.26 -27.97 -10.12
C SER A 151 -29.79 -26.94 -9.08
N ALA A 152 -30.69 -26.45 -8.23
CA ALA A 152 -30.42 -25.37 -7.27
C ALA A 152 -29.31 -25.71 -6.27
N ARG A 153 -29.12 -27.00 -5.97
CA ARG A 153 -28.03 -27.47 -5.09
C ARG A 153 -26.66 -27.24 -5.69
N TRP A 154 -26.50 -27.46 -6.99
CA TRP A 154 -25.23 -27.25 -7.69
C TRP A 154 -24.97 -25.76 -7.93
N CYS A 155 -26.00 -25.01 -8.35
CA CYS A 155 -25.92 -23.55 -8.48
C CYS A 155 -25.59 -22.87 -7.15
N TRP A 156 -26.11 -23.36 -6.02
CA TRP A 156 -25.77 -22.86 -4.69
C TRP A 156 -24.29 -23.05 -4.37
N LYS A 157 -23.75 -24.26 -4.57
CA LYS A 157 -22.31 -24.53 -4.33
C LYS A 157 -21.43 -23.63 -5.19
N LEU A 158 -21.77 -23.46 -6.47
CA LEU A 158 -21.04 -22.57 -7.38
C LEU A 158 -21.11 -21.11 -6.94
N PHE A 159 -22.31 -20.63 -6.56
CA PHE A 159 -22.47 -19.27 -6.06
C PHE A 159 -21.65 -19.05 -4.79
N VAL A 160 -21.75 -19.93 -3.79
CA VAL A 160 -20.99 -19.78 -2.54
C VAL A 160 -19.48 -19.88 -2.78
N LEU A 161 -19.01 -20.70 -3.73
CA LEU A 161 -17.59 -20.79 -4.09
C LEU A 161 -17.02 -19.44 -4.58
N VAL A 162 -17.79 -18.68 -5.35
CA VAL A 162 -17.37 -17.36 -5.89
C VAL A 162 -17.65 -16.23 -4.88
N CYS A 163 -18.84 -16.26 -4.27
CA CYS A 163 -19.32 -15.27 -3.33
C CYS A 163 -18.45 -15.24 -2.07
N LEU A 164 -18.10 -16.41 -1.51
CA LEU A 164 -17.48 -16.44 -0.20
C LEU A 164 -16.09 -15.82 -0.14
N PRO A 165 -15.11 -16.17 -1.00
CA PRO A 165 -13.78 -15.54 -0.94
C PRO A 165 -13.85 -14.01 -1.03
N ARG A 166 -14.75 -13.48 -1.85
CA ARG A 166 -14.97 -12.04 -1.97
C ARG A 166 -15.48 -11.42 -0.66
N PHE A 167 -16.62 -11.90 -0.17
CA PHE A 167 -17.22 -11.33 1.05
C PHE A 167 -16.39 -11.65 2.29
N LEU A 168 -15.61 -12.72 2.29
CA LEU A 168 -14.67 -13.07 3.35
C LEU A 168 -13.63 -11.96 3.53
N VAL A 169 -12.96 -11.57 2.45
CA VAL A 169 -11.94 -10.51 2.51
C VAL A 169 -12.60 -9.19 2.88
N LEU A 170 -13.73 -8.85 2.25
CA LEU A 170 -14.47 -7.61 2.51
C LEU A 170 -14.94 -7.49 3.96
N ILE A 171 -15.57 -8.53 4.51
CA ILE A 171 -16.06 -8.55 5.90
C ILE A 171 -14.87 -8.48 6.86
N THR A 172 -13.80 -9.25 6.61
CA THR A 172 -12.61 -9.23 7.47
C THR A 172 -12.05 -7.83 7.59
N LEU A 173 -11.90 -7.13 6.47
CA LEU A 173 -11.40 -5.76 6.46
C LEU A 173 -12.35 -4.76 7.10
N LEU A 174 -13.65 -4.89 6.86
CA LEU A 174 -14.64 -3.95 7.37
C LEU A 174 -14.78 -4.09 8.89
N LEU A 175 -14.74 -5.31 9.41
CA LEU A 175 -14.66 -5.55 10.85
C LEU A 175 -13.32 -5.05 11.42
N ASN A 176 -12.21 -5.21 10.69
CA ASN A 176 -10.91 -4.71 11.14
C ASN A 176 -10.93 -3.19 11.24
N THR A 177 -11.50 -2.53 10.23
CA THR A 177 -11.70 -1.08 10.21
C THR A 177 -12.50 -0.60 11.43
N LEU A 178 -13.59 -1.30 11.78
CA LEU A 178 -14.41 -0.94 12.95
C LEU A 178 -13.65 -1.11 14.27
N VAL A 179 -12.89 -2.19 14.42
CA VAL A 179 -12.10 -2.44 15.64
C VAL A 179 -10.93 -1.48 15.74
N SER A 180 -10.23 -1.23 14.64
CA SER A 180 -9.10 -0.29 14.58
C SER A 180 -9.53 1.12 14.94
N GLN A 181 -10.59 1.63 14.32
CA GLN A 181 -11.11 2.97 14.61
C GLN A 181 -11.59 3.14 16.05
N ALA A 182 -12.16 2.08 16.65
CA ALA A 182 -12.68 2.15 18.00
C ALA A 182 -11.61 2.00 19.09
N PHE A 183 -10.52 1.24 18.82
CA PHE A 183 -9.61 0.80 19.88
C PHE A 183 -8.11 0.88 19.55
N LEU A 184 -7.69 0.86 18.28
CA LEU A 184 -6.28 0.67 17.91
C LEU A 184 -5.64 1.92 17.29
N ASP A 185 -6.37 2.74 16.55
CA ASP A 185 -5.82 3.88 15.81
C ASP A 185 -5.15 4.88 16.76
N GLU A 186 -5.85 5.30 17.82
CA GLU A 186 -5.34 6.28 18.78
C GLU A 186 -4.11 5.76 19.57
N PRO A 187 -4.10 4.54 20.14
CA PRO A 187 -2.88 3.97 20.73
C PRO A 187 -1.72 3.78 19.74
N THR A 188 -2.01 3.42 18.49
CA THR A 188 -0.97 3.17 17.47
C THR A 188 -0.29 4.48 17.11
N GLU A 189 -1.04 5.54 16.82
CA GLU A 189 -0.48 6.86 16.49
C GLU A 189 0.36 7.43 17.63
N ARG A 190 -0.11 7.32 18.87
CA ARG A 190 0.62 7.80 20.07
C ARG A 190 1.97 7.11 20.25
N ASN A 191 1.98 5.78 20.23
CA ASN A 191 3.23 5.03 20.43
C ASN A 191 4.18 5.21 19.24
N MET A 192 3.64 5.32 18.02
CA MET A 192 4.42 5.51 16.80
C MET A 192 5.09 6.89 16.79
N ALA A 193 4.40 7.93 17.24
CA ALA A 193 4.99 9.26 17.38
C ALA A 193 6.19 9.25 18.36
N GLN A 194 6.08 8.54 19.48
CA GLN A 194 7.18 8.39 20.44
C GLN A 194 8.40 7.71 19.81
N VAL A 195 8.20 6.58 19.12
CA VAL A 195 9.29 5.85 18.47
C VAL A 195 9.93 6.66 17.34
N ASN A 196 9.15 7.41 16.55
CA ASN A 196 9.69 8.27 15.50
C ASN A 196 10.57 9.39 16.06
N ILE A 197 10.15 10.04 17.15
CA ILE A 197 10.94 11.08 17.82
C ILE A 197 12.27 10.49 18.31
N LEU A 198 12.23 9.33 18.96
CA LEU A 198 13.44 8.61 19.41
C LEU A 198 14.36 8.25 18.24
N ALA A 199 13.80 7.76 17.12
CA ALA A 199 14.57 7.40 15.94
C ALA A 199 15.24 8.62 15.29
N GLU A 200 14.56 9.77 15.22
CA GLU A 200 15.10 11.02 14.67
C GLU A 200 16.20 11.61 15.55
N GLU A 201 16.03 11.59 16.89
CA GLU A 201 17.02 12.02 17.87
C GLU A 201 18.31 11.17 17.80
N VAL A 202 18.16 9.85 17.64
CA VAL A 202 19.30 8.92 17.53
C VAL A 202 20.00 9.05 16.17
N GLN A 203 19.25 9.20 15.07
CA GLN A 203 19.85 9.40 13.73
C GLN A 203 20.61 10.72 13.61
N THR A 204 20.07 11.80 14.17
CA THR A 204 20.76 13.10 14.19
C THR A 204 22.03 13.08 15.05
N SER A 205 22.05 12.25 16.10
CA SER A 205 23.23 12.03 16.96
C SER A 205 24.32 11.15 16.33
N ALA A 206 23.95 10.17 15.50
CA ALA A 206 24.87 9.22 14.87
C ALA A 206 25.52 9.71 13.56
N ALA A 207 25.07 10.84 13.01
CA ALA A 207 25.46 11.33 11.68
C ALA A 207 26.68 12.28 11.63
N ALA A 208 27.45 12.44 12.72
CA ALA A 208 28.63 13.32 12.75
C ALA A 208 29.88 12.60 12.17
N PRO A 209 30.42 13.01 10.99
CA PRO A 209 31.61 12.38 10.41
C PRO A 209 32.90 13.01 10.94
N SER A 210 33.87 12.17 11.27
CA SER A 210 35.24 12.53 11.63
C SER A 210 35.98 13.12 10.42
N ALA A 211 36.26 14.43 10.42
CA ALA A 211 37.01 15.10 9.34
C ALA A 211 38.07 16.04 9.90
N ASP A 212 39.30 15.55 9.95
CA ASP A 212 40.54 16.30 10.18
C ASP A 212 41.56 15.45 9.40
N HIS A 213 42.30 15.85 8.36
CA HIS A 213 42.99 17.10 8.04
C HIS A 213 43.34 17.06 6.53
N LEU A 214 42.91 18.03 5.71
CA LEU A 214 43.28 18.11 4.28
C LEU A 214 44.68 18.72 4.11
N THR A 215 45.58 18.05 3.37
CA THR A 215 46.92 18.56 3.06
C THR A 215 46.89 19.66 1.98
N ALA A 216 47.90 20.56 1.96
CA ALA A 216 47.96 21.66 0.97
C ALA A 216 47.90 21.19 -0.49
N LYS A 217 48.44 20.00 -0.78
CA LYS A 217 48.41 19.37 -2.11
C LYS A 217 47.04 18.78 -2.47
N GLU A 218 46.29 18.31 -1.48
CA GLU A 218 44.90 17.86 -1.68
C GLU A 218 43.97 19.03 -1.92
N ARG A 219 44.17 20.14 -1.21
CA ARG A 219 43.43 21.38 -1.43
C ARG A 219 43.60 21.92 -2.86
N GLU A 220 44.83 21.98 -3.37
CA GLU A 220 45.11 22.42 -4.75
C GLU A 220 44.40 21.54 -5.79
N ARG A 221 44.40 20.21 -5.60
CA ARG A 221 43.68 19.27 -6.48
C ARG A 221 42.17 19.49 -6.47
N LEU A 222 41.59 19.71 -5.29
CA LEU A 222 40.15 19.95 -5.14
C LEU A 222 39.73 21.31 -5.71
N GLU A 223 40.58 22.33 -5.63
CA GLU A 223 40.38 23.65 -6.28
C GLU A 223 40.40 23.54 -7.82
N ASP A 224 41.33 22.75 -8.38
CA ASP A 224 41.37 22.45 -9.81
C ASP A 224 40.12 21.68 -10.27
N GLU A 225 39.70 20.66 -9.50
CA GLU A 225 38.51 19.85 -9.78
C GLU A 225 37.23 20.70 -9.78
N ILE A 226 37.06 21.62 -8.83
CA ILE A 226 35.93 22.57 -8.82
C ILE A 226 35.92 23.46 -10.07
N THR A 227 37.09 23.89 -10.52
CA THR A 227 37.20 24.75 -11.70
C THR A 227 36.78 24.00 -12.97
N GLN A 228 37.19 22.74 -13.09
CA GLN A 228 36.77 21.86 -14.18
C GLN A 228 35.26 21.60 -14.16
N LEU A 229 34.71 21.20 -13.00
CA LEU A 229 33.28 20.96 -12.83
C LEU A 229 32.43 22.20 -13.12
N THR A 230 32.93 23.38 -12.76
CA THR A 230 32.25 24.66 -13.04
C THR A 230 32.22 24.97 -14.53
N THR A 231 33.26 24.58 -15.27
CA THR A 231 33.37 24.76 -16.73
C THR A 231 32.42 23.79 -17.45
N GLN A 232 32.46 22.50 -17.10
CA GLN A 232 31.56 21.49 -17.65
C GLN A 232 30.08 21.84 -17.42
N ARG A 233 29.75 22.33 -16.21
CA ARG A 233 28.38 22.79 -15.92
C ARG A 233 27.95 23.95 -16.82
N ARG A 234 28.86 24.87 -17.12
CA ARG A 234 28.56 26.00 -18.01
C ARG A 234 28.23 25.51 -19.41
N GLU A 235 29.03 24.60 -19.95
CA GLU A 235 28.80 23.98 -21.27
C GLU A 235 27.45 23.27 -21.32
N VAL A 236 27.15 22.39 -20.35
CA VAL A 236 25.85 21.69 -20.28
C VAL A 236 24.68 22.67 -20.17
N ARG A 237 24.85 23.77 -19.44
CA ARG A 237 23.81 24.79 -19.30
C ARG A 237 23.57 25.54 -20.61
N ASP A 238 24.63 25.80 -21.38
CA ASP A 238 24.51 26.45 -22.69
C ASP A 238 23.83 25.50 -23.69
N ASP A 239 24.18 24.21 -23.69
CA ASP A 239 23.50 23.19 -24.50
C ASP A 239 22.01 23.04 -24.14
N LEU A 240 21.68 23.16 -22.84
CA LEU A 240 20.29 23.11 -22.36
C LEU A 240 19.44 24.27 -22.91
N VAL A 241 20.04 25.46 -23.09
CA VAL A 241 19.36 26.59 -23.72
C VAL A 241 19.04 26.28 -25.17
N GLU A 242 19.97 25.67 -25.90
CA GLU A 242 19.76 25.28 -27.30
C GLU A 242 18.67 24.22 -27.43
N VAL A 243 18.71 23.17 -26.61
CA VAL A 243 17.70 22.11 -26.62
C VAL A 243 16.32 22.65 -26.25
N ASN A 244 16.21 23.54 -25.27
CA ASN A 244 14.93 24.14 -24.89
C ASN A 244 14.32 24.99 -26.03
N GLN A 245 15.15 25.67 -26.83
CA GLN A 245 14.68 26.38 -28.03
C GLN A 245 14.13 25.39 -29.06
N ARG A 246 14.84 24.28 -29.33
CA ARG A 246 14.38 23.22 -30.26
C ARG A 246 13.08 22.57 -29.78
N LEU A 247 12.96 22.27 -28.48
CA LEU A 247 11.77 21.70 -27.87
C LEU A 247 10.56 22.63 -28.03
N THR A 248 10.75 23.93 -27.82
CA THR A 248 9.70 24.93 -28.02
C THR A 248 9.22 24.95 -29.47
N VAL A 249 10.15 24.91 -30.43
CA VAL A 249 9.84 24.89 -31.87
C VAL A 249 9.08 23.61 -32.24
N ALA A 250 9.60 22.43 -31.85
CA ALA A 250 8.97 21.14 -32.13
C ALA A 250 7.55 21.05 -31.54
N ARG A 251 7.37 21.49 -30.29
CA ARG A 251 6.07 21.51 -29.61
C ARG A 251 5.04 22.38 -30.35
N ASN A 252 5.47 23.56 -30.81
CA ASN A 252 4.62 24.46 -31.56
C ASN A 252 4.22 23.85 -32.92
N LEU A 253 5.14 23.18 -33.60
CA LEU A 253 4.87 22.49 -34.86
C LEU A 253 3.84 21.36 -34.69
N VAL A 254 4.01 20.50 -33.68
CA VAL A 254 3.06 19.42 -33.35
C VAL A 254 1.68 20.00 -33.04
N THR A 255 1.61 21.06 -32.24
CA THR A 255 0.34 21.72 -31.88
C THR A 255 -0.36 22.29 -33.11
N GLN A 256 0.39 22.94 -34.01
CA GLN A 256 -0.14 23.49 -35.26
C GLN A 256 -0.66 22.39 -36.19
N SER A 257 0.08 21.29 -36.35
CA SER A 257 -0.32 20.16 -37.19
C SER A 257 -1.58 19.47 -36.66
N ARG A 258 -1.68 19.26 -35.34
CA ARG A 258 -2.89 18.71 -34.69
C ARG A 258 -4.11 19.62 -34.92
N ALA A 259 -3.94 20.93 -34.77
CA ALA A 259 -5.02 21.89 -35.01
C ALA A 259 -5.51 21.85 -36.47
N ARG A 260 -4.60 21.75 -37.44
CA ARG A 260 -4.96 21.62 -38.87
C ARG A 260 -5.72 20.32 -39.16
N ILE A 261 -5.27 19.20 -38.60
CA ILE A 261 -5.97 17.91 -38.73
C ILE A 261 -7.37 17.98 -38.10
N ALA A 262 -7.50 18.61 -36.93
CA ALA A 262 -8.78 18.75 -36.25
C ALA A 262 -9.77 19.62 -37.05
N MET A 263 -9.31 20.72 -37.66
CA MET A 263 -10.13 21.56 -38.54
C MET A 263 -10.65 20.76 -39.75
N ILE A 264 -9.77 20.00 -40.41
CA ILE A 264 -10.17 19.18 -41.56
C ILE A 264 -11.17 18.10 -41.14
N LYS A 265 -10.95 17.42 -40.00
CA LYS A 265 -11.87 16.41 -39.47
C LYS A 265 -13.23 17.00 -39.05
N ALA A 266 -13.25 18.25 -38.58
CA ALA A 266 -14.47 18.93 -38.18
C ALA A 266 -15.36 19.33 -39.38
N ASP A 267 -14.74 19.63 -40.53
CA ASP A 267 -15.45 19.96 -41.77
C ASP A 267 -15.99 18.71 -42.52
N MET A 268 -15.62 17.50 -42.09
CA MET A 268 -16.07 16.24 -42.70
C MET A 268 -17.45 15.80 -42.18
N SER A 269 -18.26 15.20 -43.08
CA SER A 269 -19.52 14.56 -42.70
C SER A 269 -19.30 13.37 -41.78
N LEU A 270 -20.21 13.13 -40.82
CA LEU A 270 -20.17 11.96 -39.92
C LEU A 270 -20.17 10.61 -40.68
N SER A 271 -20.77 10.57 -41.88
CA SER A 271 -20.74 9.38 -42.76
C SER A 271 -19.35 9.09 -43.30
N ASP A 272 -18.57 10.14 -43.60
CA ASP A 272 -17.23 10.02 -44.17
C ASP A 272 -16.22 9.73 -43.06
N LEU A 273 -16.47 10.24 -41.85
CA LEU A 273 -15.68 9.95 -40.65
C LEU A 273 -15.80 8.49 -40.18
N LEU A 274 -16.96 7.87 -40.36
CA LEU A 274 -17.24 6.47 -39.97
C LEU A 274 -16.90 5.45 -41.06
N ASN A 275 -16.50 5.89 -42.26
CA ASN A 275 -16.16 5.00 -43.35
C ASN A 275 -14.67 4.62 -43.32
N PRO A 276 -14.30 3.40 -42.87
CA PRO A 276 -12.90 2.98 -42.78
C PRO A 276 -12.22 2.79 -44.14
N PHE A 277 -12.95 2.88 -45.25
CA PHE A 277 -12.43 2.71 -46.61
C PHE A 277 -12.24 4.03 -47.38
N HIS A 278 -12.58 5.18 -46.78
CA HIS A 278 -12.39 6.49 -47.40
C HIS A 278 -11.16 7.19 -46.81
N THR A 279 -10.01 7.08 -47.47
CA THR A 279 -8.77 7.76 -47.06
C THR A 279 -8.59 9.05 -47.85
N GLU A 280 -8.67 10.20 -47.18
CA GLU A 280 -8.33 11.49 -47.77
C GLU A 280 -6.80 11.63 -47.87
N PRO A 281 -6.20 11.70 -49.08
CA PRO A 281 -4.74 11.68 -49.24
C PRO A 281 -4.04 12.88 -48.57
N ARG A 282 -4.75 14.01 -48.44
CA ARG A 282 -4.25 15.20 -47.71
C ARG A 282 -4.19 14.98 -46.20
N LEU A 283 -5.12 14.19 -45.65
CA LEU A 283 -5.16 13.89 -44.22
C LEU A 283 -4.04 12.91 -43.87
N GLU A 284 -3.83 11.89 -44.70
CA GLU A 284 -2.74 10.91 -44.54
C GLU A 284 -1.36 11.59 -44.57
N GLU A 285 -1.13 12.54 -45.49
CA GLU A 285 0.10 13.31 -45.54
C GLU A 285 0.31 14.16 -44.27
N LEU A 286 -0.74 14.79 -43.75
CA LEU A 286 -0.66 15.59 -42.52
C LEU A 286 -0.44 14.72 -41.29
N GLU A 287 -1.07 13.54 -41.21
CA GLU A 287 -0.86 12.57 -40.13
C GLU A 287 0.56 12.00 -40.16
N ALA A 288 1.11 11.70 -41.35
CA ALA A 288 2.50 11.27 -41.49
C ALA A 288 3.51 12.38 -41.14
N ARG A 289 3.19 13.65 -41.40
CA ARG A 289 4.00 14.80 -40.94
C ARG A 289 3.89 14.98 -39.43
N LEU A 290 2.70 14.83 -38.85
CA LEU A 290 2.49 14.90 -37.41
C LEU A 290 3.27 13.79 -36.69
N ALA A 291 3.31 12.58 -37.24
CA ALA A 291 4.09 11.47 -36.69
C ALA A 291 5.58 11.83 -36.59
N ARG A 292 6.18 12.32 -37.69
CA ARG A 292 7.58 12.78 -37.71
C ARG A 292 7.85 13.92 -36.72
N GLN A 293 6.98 14.93 -36.67
CA GLN A 293 7.12 16.03 -35.73
C GLN A 293 6.95 15.60 -34.27
N SER A 294 6.13 14.57 -34.01
CA SER A 294 5.95 14.02 -32.67
C SER A 294 7.19 13.24 -32.23
N GLU A 295 7.82 12.50 -33.14
CA GLU A 295 9.10 11.82 -32.93
C GLU A 295 10.21 12.85 -32.64
N ASP A 296 10.33 13.91 -33.44
CA ASP A 296 11.30 14.99 -33.19
C ASP A 296 11.10 15.66 -31.81
N LEU A 297 9.84 15.85 -31.39
CA LEU A 297 9.51 16.40 -30.08
C LEU A 297 9.90 15.45 -28.94
N GLU A 298 9.71 14.14 -29.14
CA GLU A 298 10.09 13.10 -28.18
C GLU A 298 11.61 13.08 -28.02
N THR A 299 12.37 13.02 -29.11
CA THR A 299 13.84 13.08 -29.09
C THR A 299 14.36 14.33 -28.39
N ALA A 300 13.82 15.52 -28.72
CA ALA A 300 14.22 16.76 -28.05
C ALA A 300 13.86 16.78 -26.55
N THR A 301 12.79 16.08 -26.15
CA THR A 301 12.40 15.94 -24.74
C THR A 301 13.34 15.01 -23.99
N GLU A 302 13.76 13.91 -24.59
CA GLU A 302 14.73 12.98 -24.03
C GLU A 302 16.12 13.63 -23.86
N GLU A 303 16.59 14.35 -24.88
CA GLU A 303 17.83 15.12 -24.82
C GLU A 303 17.80 16.15 -23.67
N HIS A 304 16.69 16.88 -23.53
CA HIS A 304 16.50 17.85 -22.45
C HIS A 304 16.55 17.19 -21.07
N GLN A 305 15.91 16.03 -20.89
CA GLN A 305 15.93 15.29 -19.63
C GLN A 305 17.34 14.76 -19.31
N ALA A 306 18.07 14.28 -20.31
CA ALA A 306 19.44 13.80 -20.15
C ALA A 306 20.38 14.94 -19.70
N GLN A 307 20.27 16.13 -20.30
CA GLN A 307 21.06 17.30 -19.91
C GLN A 307 20.72 17.79 -18.50
N LEU A 308 19.45 17.78 -18.09
CA LEU A 308 19.06 18.11 -16.72
C LEU A 308 19.62 17.12 -15.69
N ALA A 309 19.61 15.82 -16.01
CA ALA A 309 20.18 14.80 -15.16
C ALA A 309 21.70 14.97 -15.00
N GLU A 310 22.40 15.32 -16.09
CA GLU A 310 23.83 15.59 -16.06
C GLU A 310 24.16 16.86 -15.27
N LEU A 311 23.40 17.94 -15.46
CA LEU A 311 23.53 19.17 -14.69
C LEU A 311 23.39 18.90 -13.18
N ALA A 312 22.40 18.09 -12.79
CA ALA A 312 22.18 17.71 -11.39
C ALA A 312 23.33 16.86 -10.81
N ARG A 313 23.95 16.01 -11.62
CA ARG A 313 25.15 15.24 -11.22
C ARG A 313 26.34 16.16 -10.99
N LEU A 314 26.60 17.08 -11.92
CA LEU A 314 27.68 18.07 -11.82
C LEU A 314 27.49 19.01 -10.61
N ASP A 315 26.25 19.43 -10.32
CA ASP A 315 25.97 20.24 -9.13
C ASP A 315 26.22 19.47 -7.83
N LYS A 316 25.84 18.18 -7.76
CA LYS A 316 26.14 17.32 -6.60
C LYS A 316 27.65 17.14 -6.38
N GLN A 317 28.41 16.88 -7.44
CA GLN A 317 29.86 16.72 -7.38
C GLN A 317 30.55 18.03 -6.97
N ARG A 318 30.14 19.17 -7.53
CA ARG A 318 30.67 20.47 -7.13
C ARG A 318 30.39 20.75 -5.66
N GLU A 319 29.19 20.41 -5.18
CA GLU A 319 28.81 20.63 -3.78
C GLU A 319 29.55 19.71 -2.81
N SER A 320 29.84 18.46 -3.18
CA SER A 320 30.71 17.62 -2.37
C SER A 320 32.11 18.21 -2.28
N VAL A 321 32.73 18.59 -3.40
CA VAL A 321 34.10 19.13 -3.39
C VAL A 321 34.16 20.48 -2.67
N ARG A 322 33.11 21.32 -2.79
CA ARG A 322 33.01 22.60 -2.08
C ARG A 322 32.98 22.42 -0.58
N ARG A 323 32.18 21.47 -0.07
CA ARG A 323 32.10 21.16 1.36
C ARG A 323 33.44 20.68 1.92
N HIS A 324 34.17 19.86 1.15
CA HIS A 324 35.53 19.44 1.51
C HIS A 324 36.49 20.64 1.56
N LEU A 325 36.46 21.56 0.58
CA LEU A 325 37.32 22.75 0.56
C LEU A 325 37.00 23.78 1.66
N ALA A 326 35.72 23.96 1.97
CA ALA A 326 35.26 24.97 2.91
C ALA A 326 35.56 24.60 4.37
N GLY A 327 36.02 23.37 4.63
CA GLY A 327 36.17 22.86 5.99
C GLY A 327 34.85 22.95 6.75
N GLU A 328 33.71 22.88 6.06
CA GLU A 328 32.37 23.04 6.64
C GLU A 328 31.98 21.88 7.57
N ASP A 329 32.83 20.85 7.69
CA ASP A 329 32.81 19.90 8.80
C ASP A 329 33.25 20.54 10.14
N GLN A 330 33.90 21.72 10.16
CA GLN A 330 34.38 22.41 11.37
C GLN A 330 33.48 23.56 11.88
N GLY A 331 32.47 24.01 11.12
CA GLY A 331 31.67 25.21 11.50
C GLY A 331 30.46 24.96 12.42
N PHE A 332 30.08 23.69 12.62
CA PHE A 332 28.95 23.28 13.46
C PHE A 332 29.39 22.78 14.85
N ILE A 333 30.67 22.38 14.97
CA ILE A 333 31.27 21.76 16.16
C ILE A 333 31.48 22.78 17.30
N ASP A 334 31.86 24.03 17.02
CA ASP A 334 32.02 25.05 18.07
C ASP A 334 30.68 25.44 18.74
N ARG A 335 29.57 25.42 17.98
CA ARG A 335 28.23 25.64 18.54
C ARG A 335 27.66 24.40 19.23
N LEU A 336 28.18 23.22 18.89
CA LEU A 336 27.89 21.97 19.58
C LEU A 336 28.71 21.82 20.85
N GLY A 337 29.98 22.26 20.89
CA GLY A 337 30.86 22.17 22.08
C GLY A 337 30.30 22.93 23.27
N ASP A 338 29.72 24.10 23.04
CA ASP A 338 29.04 24.90 24.07
C ASP A 338 27.73 24.27 24.57
N LYS A 339 27.07 23.43 23.74
CA LYS A 339 25.86 22.66 24.13
C LYS A 339 26.15 21.22 24.61
N LEU A 340 27.31 20.66 24.25
CA LEU A 340 27.74 19.31 24.59
C LEU A 340 28.44 19.28 25.95
N SER A 341 29.14 20.35 26.32
CA SER A 341 29.69 20.53 27.67
C SER A 341 28.60 20.73 28.73
N THR A 342 27.45 21.29 28.35
CA THR A 342 26.27 21.42 29.22
C THR A 342 25.45 20.11 29.34
N LEU A 343 25.57 19.19 28.36
CA LEU A 343 24.97 17.86 28.43
C LEU A 343 25.89 16.80 29.05
N SER A 344 27.20 16.84 28.79
CA SER A 344 28.18 15.91 29.37
C SER A 344 28.40 16.12 30.88
N SER A 345 28.09 17.30 31.40
CA SER A 345 28.10 17.56 32.85
C SER A 345 26.80 17.15 33.55
N THR A 346 25.81 16.66 32.79
CA THR A 346 24.49 16.23 33.28
C THR A 346 24.16 14.83 32.74
N ILE A 347 25.08 13.87 32.87
CA ILE A 347 24.77 12.44 32.66
C ILE A 347 23.97 11.97 33.87
N ASP A 348 22.69 12.35 33.90
CA ASP A 348 21.69 11.72 34.76
C ASP A 348 21.35 10.38 34.10
N THR A 349 21.96 9.31 34.60
CA THR A 349 21.65 7.92 34.23
C THR A 349 20.14 7.61 34.34
N GLU A 350 19.43 8.32 35.21
CA GLU A 350 17.97 8.28 35.37
C GLU A 350 17.21 8.79 34.14
N ALA A 351 17.70 9.84 33.47
CA ALA A 351 17.04 10.42 32.29
C ALA A 351 17.14 9.50 31.06
N ILE A 352 18.28 8.81 30.90
CA ILE A 352 18.48 7.82 29.84
C ILE A 352 17.64 6.57 30.12
N GLN A 353 17.61 6.09 31.37
CA GLN A 353 16.81 4.93 31.76
C GLN A 353 15.30 5.17 31.56
N ALA A 354 14.77 6.33 31.94
CA ALA A 354 13.37 6.68 31.72
C ALA A 354 12.99 6.72 30.23
N ARG A 355 13.92 7.16 29.36
CA ARG A 355 13.71 7.19 27.90
C ARG A 355 13.73 5.80 27.29
N ILE A 356 14.66 4.95 27.72
CA ILE A 356 14.72 3.55 27.29
C ILE A 356 13.45 2.81 27.72
N GLU A 357 13.00 3.01 28.96
CA GLU A 357 11.80 2.36 29.48
C GLU A 357 10.56 2.83 28.70
N SER A 358 10.43 4.13 28.44
CA SER A 358 9.35 4.67 27.61
C SER A 358 9.40 4.14 26.18
N GLY A 359 10.58 4.10 25.56
CA GLY A 359 10.77 3.58 24.20
C GLY A 359 10.47 2.09 24.12
N THR A 360 10.93 1.31 25.10
CA THR A 360 10.67 -0.13 25.24
C THR A 360 9.17 -0.39 25.31
N SER A 361 8.48 0.35 26.18
CA SER A 361 7.03 0.26 26.31
C SER A 361 6.34 0.60 24.99
N ALA A 362 6.71 1.70 24.33
CA ALA A 362 6.10 2.10 23.06
C ALA A 362 6.30 1.06 21.95
N VAL A 363 7.53 0.53 21.81
CA VAL A 363 7.87 -0.51 20.83
C VAL A 363 7.06 -1.79 21.09
N LEU A 364 6.96 -2.24 22.34
CA LEU A 364 6.18 -3.42 22.70
C LEU A 364 4.69 -3.23 22.43
N HIS A 365 4.13 -2.06 22.75
CA HIS A 365 2.73 -1.75 22.46
C HIS A 365 2.48 -1.73 20.95
N LEU A 366 3.34 -1.09 20.16
CA LEU A 366 3.23 -1.10 18.70
C LEU A 366 3.30 -2.51 18.14
N MET A 367 4.26 -3.31 18.61
CA MET A 367 4.41 -4.69 18.20
C MET A 367 3.12 -5.48 18.47
N ALA A 368 2.55 -5.35 19.68
CA ALA A 368 1.29 -6.00 20.04
C ALA A 368 0.11 -5.50 19.19
N LEU A 369 -0.01 -4.19 18.98
CA LEU A 369 -1.09 -3.56 18.19
C LEU A 369 -1.04 -4.01 16.73
N PHE A 370 0.13 -3.96 16.09
CA PHE A 370 0.30 -4.38 14.70
C PHE A 370 0.11 -5.89 14.52
N VAL A 371 0.65 -6.72 15.41
CA VAL A 371 0.40 -8.18 15.38
C VAL A 371 -1.09 -8.47 15.54
N PHE A 372 -1.77 -7.75 16.43
CA PHE A 372 -3.20 -7.91 16.61
C PHE A 372 -3.98 -7.52 15.34
N GLN A 373 -3.74 -6.32 14.81
CA GLN A 373 -4.48 -5.77 13.67
C GLN A 373 -4.21 -6.50 12.35
N THR A 374 -2.98 -6.98 12.14
CA THR A 374 -2.57 -7.54 10.82
C THR A 374 -2.55 -9.06 10.78
N LEU A 375 -2.46 -9.73 11.94
CA LEU A 375 -2.32 -11.18 12.02
C LEU A 375 -3.48 -11.78 12.84
N ILE A 376 -3.56 -11.49 14.14
CA ILE A 376 -4.48 -12.16 15.06
C ILE A 376 -5.94 -11.92 14.66
N PHE A 377 -6.30 -10.66 14.45
CA PHE A 377 -7.68 -10.27 14.18
C PHE A 377 -8.17 -10.77 12.81
N PRO A 378 -7.42 -10.56 11.69
CA PRO A 378 -7.79 -11.12 10.39
C PRO A 378 -7.87 -12.65 10.40
N LEU A 379 -6.94 -13.35 11.05
CA LEU A 379 -6.97 -14.83 11.17
C LEU A 379 -8.18 -15.31 11.99
N GLY A 380 -8.54 -14.58 13.05
CA GLY A 380 -9.72 -14.86 13.87
C GLY A 380 -11.02 -14.78 13.06
N ILE A 381 -11.17 -13.72 12.26
CA ILE A 381 -12.35 -13.58 11.38
C ILE A 381 -12.32 -14.60 10.25
N LEU A 382 -11.15 -14.85 9.67
CA LEU A 382 -10.97 -15.87 8.65
C LEU A 382 -11.45 -17.23 9.16
N TRP A 383 -11.04 -17.63 10.36
CA TRP A 383 -11.49 -18.87 10.99
C TRP A 383 -13.01 -18.90 11.21
N LEU A 384 -13.59 -17.82 11.73
CA LEU A 384 -15.03 -17.72 11.97
C LEU A 384 -15.83 -17.81 10.66
N THR A 385 -15.32 -17.19 9.60
CA THR A 385 -15.97 -17.17 8.29
C THR A 385 -15.79 -18.50 7.56
N ILE A 386 -14.67 -19.20 7.71
CA ILE A 386 -14.51 -20.58 7.23
C ILE A 386 -15.48 -21.53 7.95
N LYS A 387 -15.71 -21.33 9.25
CA LYS A 387 -16.72 -22.08 9.98
C LYS A 387 -18.13 -21.80 9.41
N LEU A 388 -18.44 -20.54 9.14
CA LEU A 388 -19.69 -20.14 8.48
C LEU A 388 -19.81 -20.73 7.07
N PHE A 389 -18.72 -20.78 6.29
CA PHE A 389 -18.67 -21.41 4.98
C PHE A 389 -19.07 -22.88 5.04
N ARG A 390 -18.51 -23.65 5.99
CA ARG A 390 -18.88 -25.06 6.16
C ARG A 390 -20.37 -25.23 6.45
N VAL A 391 -20.94 -24.34 7.27
CA VAL A 391 -22.38 -24.32 7.55
C VAL A 391 -23.17 -23.99 6.28
N LEU A 392 -22.82 -22.92 5.55
CA LEU A 392 -23.47 -22.51 4.30
C LEU A 392 -23.41 -23.59 3.21
N PHE A 393 -22.27 -24.28 3.07
CA PHE A 393 -22.11 -25.38 2.11
C PHE A 393 -22.92 -26.64 2.49
N ALA A 394 -23.13 -26.88 3.78
CA ALA A 394 -23.96 -27.98 4.28
C ALA A 394 -25.46 -27.66 4.19
N VAL A 395 -25.84 -26.38 4.25
CA VAL A 395 -27.22 -25.93 4.12
C VAL A 395 -27.71 -26.14 2.68
N ARG A 396 -28.88 -26.77 2.54
CA ARG A 396 -29.60 -26.82 1.26
C ARG A 396 -30.39 -25.52 1.11
N PRO A 397 -30.33 -24.83 -0.05
CA PRO A 397 -30.99 -23.54 -0.24
C PRO A 397 -32.52 -23.62 -0.06
N ILE A 398 -33.11 -24.82 -0.08
CA ILE A 398 -34.54 -25.06 0.16
C ILE A 398 -34.72 -26.39 0.94
N PRO A 399 -35.09 -26.38 2.23
CA PRO A 399 -35.32 -27.61 3.02
C PRO A 399 -36.69 -28.28 2.80
N LEU A 400 -37.42 -27.97 1.73
CA LEU A 400 -38.86 -28.27 1.60
C LEU A 400 -39.24 -29.27 0.49
N LEU A 401 -38.28 -29.96 -0.10
CA LEU A 401 -38.59 -31.14 -0.90
C LEU A 401 -38.80 -32.31 0.07
N PRO A 402 -39.96 -33.00 0.04
CA PRO A 402 -40.17 -34.20 0.83
C PRO A 402 -38.98 -35.15 0.66
N GLN A 403 -38.59 -35.83 1.75
CA GLN A 403 -37.85 -37.08 1.58
C GLN A 403 -38.68 -37.94 0.63
N ASP A 404 -38.07 -38.47 -0.43
CA ASP A 404 -38.61 -39.66 -1.08
C ASP A 404 -38.69 -40.72 0.03
N GLN A 405 -39.84 -40.81 0.71
CA GLN A 405 -40.15 -42.01 1.48
C GLN A 405 -40.11 -43.14 0.44
N PRO A 406 -39.32 -44.21 0.68
CA PRO A 406 -39.37 -45.36 -0.21
C PRO A 406 -40.83 -45.82 -0.29
N PRO A 407 -41.33 -46.25 -1.47
CA PRO A 407 -42.72 -46.63 -1.61
C PRO A 407 -43.01 -47.68 -0.55
N GLU A 408 -43.91 -47.33 0.38
CA GLU A 408 -44.47 -48.24 1.35
C GLU A 408 -44.92 -49.46 0.55
N ARG A 409 -44.22 -50.59 0.72
CA ARG A 409 -44.60 -51.83 0.05
C ARG A 409 -46.04 -52.07 0.46
N LEU A 410 -46.95 -51.95 -0.51
CA LEU A 410 -48.32 -52.44 -0.40
C LEU A 410 -48.22 -53.92 0.00
N SER A 411 -48.32 -54.19 1.29
CA SER A 411 -48.63 -55.51 1.81
C SER A 411 -50.10 -55.74 1.48
N ILE A 412 -50.34 -56.24 0.27
CA ILE A 412 -51.61 -56.86 -0.07
C ILE A 412 -51.66 -58.18 0.69
N SER A 413 -52.63 -58.25 1.60
CA SER A 413 -53.29 -59.42 2.22
C SER A 413 -52.44 -60.56 2.77
#